data_AF-A0A6V7L4N3-F1
#
_entry.id   AF-A0A6V7L4N3-F1
#
_cell.length_a   1.000
_cell.length_b   1.000
_cell.length_c   1.000
_cell.angle_alpha   90.00
_cell.angle_beta   90.00
_cell.angle_gamma   90.00
#
_symmetry.space_group_name_H-M   'P 1'
#
loop_
_entity.id
_entity.type
_entity.pdbx_description
1 polymer ?
#
loop_
_entity_poly.entity_id
_entity_poly.type
_entity_poly.pdbx_seq_one_letter_code
_entity_poly.pdbx_strand_id
1 'polypeptide(L)'
;CEGCKGFFKRTVRKDLTYACREEKSCIIDKRQRNRCQYCRYQKCLAMGMKREAVQEERQRTKERDNSGEVESTSTSHSEMSIERITDAEKRVEGKIEIQANYD
;
A
#
# COMPACT_ATOMS: atom_id res chain seq x y z
N CYS A 1 15.04 21.78 6.89
CA CYS A 1 16.36 21.11 6.94
C CYS A 1 16.29 19.76 6.21
N GLU A 2 17.42 19.28 5.68
CA GLU A 2 17.47 18.04 4.87
C GLU A 2 17.00 16.80 5.64
N GLY A 3 17.25 16.74 6.95
CA GLY A 3 16.81 15.60 7.77
C GLY A 3 15.28 15.43 7.83
N CYS A 4 14.52 16.52 7.92
CA CYS A 4 13.04 16.45 7.92
C CYS A 4 12.48 16.25 6.52
N LYS A 5 13.11 16.84 5.48
CA LYS A 5 12.78 16.58 4.08
C LYS A 5 12.89 15.09 3.75
N GLY A 6 14.00 14.45 4.11
CA GLY A 6 14.19 13.01 3.88
C GLY A 6 13.24 12.13 4.70
N PHE A 7 12.95 12.51 5.94
CA PHE A 7 11.96 11.83 6.78
C PHE A 7 10.57 11.87 6.16
N PHE A 8 10.06 13.07 5.85
CA PHE A 8 8.74 13.27 5.23
C PHE A 8 8.61 12.50 3.92
N LYS A 9 9.63 12.58 3.05
CA LYS A 9 9.67 11.86 1.78
C LYS A 9 9.50 10.34 1.94
N ARG A 10 10.18 9.74 2.93
CA ARG A 10 10.08 8.29 3.20
C ARG A 10 8.75 7.92 3.81
N THR A 11 8.23 8.74 4.73
CA THR A 11 6.93 8.53 5.36
C THR A 11 5.82 8.50 4.30
N VAL A 12 5.81 9.43 3.35
CA VAL A 12 4.78 9.50 2.31
C VAL A 12 4.92 8.37 1.29
N ARG A 13 6.10 8.13 0.71
CA ARG A 13 6.29 7.09 -0.32
C ARG A 13 5.96 5.67 0.15
N LYS A 14 6.26 5.37 1.41
CA LYS A 14 6.04 4.05 2.00
C LYS A 14 4.72 3.96 2.79
N ASP A 15 3.89 5.00 2.69
CA ASP A 15 2.66 5.18 3.46
C ASP A 15 2.78 4.76 4.93
N LEU A 16 3.85 5.22 5.58
CA LEU A 16 4.16 4.81 6.95
C LEU A 16 3.26 5.53 7.94
N THR A 17 2.61 4.74 8.79
CA THR A 17 1.87 5.23 9.95
C THR A 17 2.72 5.07 11.20
N TYR A 18 2.74 6.09 12.06
CA TYR A 18 3.49 6.07 13.33
C TYR A 18 2.54 6.23 14.51
N ALA A 19 2.90 5.65 15.65
CA ALA A 19 2.24 5.88 16.93
C ALA A 19 3.14 6.70 17.86
N CYS A 20 2.56 7.62 18.61
CA CYS A 20 3.25 8.25 19.73
C CYS A 20 3.24 7.29 20.93
N ARG A 21 4.31 7.30 21.73
CA ARG A 21 4.40 6.53 22.99
C ARG A 21 4.06 7.38 24.22
N GLU A 22 3.83 8.66 24.02
CA GLU A 22 3.54 9.68 25.03
C GLU A 22 2.24 10.41 24.62
N GLU A 23 2.06 11.65 25.03
CA GLU A 23 0.82 12.43 24.86
C GLU A 23 0.71 13.15 23.50
N LYS A 24 1.34 12.61 22.44
CA LYS A 24 1.33 13.22 21.10
C LYS A 24 1.88 14.67 21.04
N SER A 25 2.61 15.09 22.06
CA SER A 25 3.13 16.45 22.25
C SER A 25 4.67 16.53 22.34
N CYS A 26 5.38 15.44 21.97
CA CYS A 26 6.84 15.37 22.08
C CYS A 26 7.57 16.54 21.39
N ILE A 27 8.57 17.10 22.07
CA ILE A 27 9.39 18.22 21.58
C ILE A 27 10.26 17.75 20.40
N ILE A 28 10.18 18.47 19.27
CA ILE A 28 10.96 18.21 18.06
C ILE A 28 11.97 19.34 17.86
N ASP A 29 13.21 19.08 18.28
CA ASP A 29 14.38 19.94 18.11
C ASP A 29 15.50 19.23 17.30
N LYS A 30 16.67 19.88 17.14
CA LYS A 30 17.80 19.32 16.37
C LYS A 30 18.37 18.02 16.98
N ARG A 31 18.36 17.88 18.30
CA ARG A 31 19.01 16.79 19.04
C ARG A 31 18.11 15.56 19.16
N GLN A 32 16.82 15.75 19.42
CA GLN A 32 15.87 14.66 19.74
C GLN A 32 14.69 14.50 18.77
N ARG A 33 14.70 15.16 17.59
CA ARG A 33 13.66 14.94 16.56
C ARG A 33 13.45 13.47 16.14
N ASN A 34 14.41 12.58 16.40
CA ASN A 34 14.28 11.15 16.08
C ASN A 34 13.57 10.34 17.18
N ARG A 35 13.33 10.92 18.37
CA ARG A 35 12.71 10.25 19.53
C ARG A 35 11.28 9.79 19.26
N CYS A 36 10.50 10.61 18.56
CA CYS A 36 9.11 10.29 18.21
C CYS A 36 8.83 10.61 16.74
N GLN A 37 8.62 9.55 15.93
CA GLN A 37 8.31 9.69 14.51
C GLN A 37 6.92 10.29 14.29
N TYR A 38 5.93 9.94 15.13
CA TYR A 38 4.59 10.51 15.06
C TYR A 38 4.61 12.04 15.21
N CYS A 39 5.14 12.56 16.32
CA CYS A 39 5.16 14.00 16.59
C CYS A 39 6.03 14.74 15.56
N ARG A 40 7.11 14.12 15.09
CA ARG A 40 7.91 14.68 14.00
C ARG A 40 7.11 14.83 12.71
N TYR A 41 6.34 13.81 12.32
CA TYR A 41 5.52 13.85 11.11
C TYR A 41 4.38 14.85 11.23
N GLN A 42 3.67 14.86 12.37
CA GLN A 42 2.64 15.86 12.66
C GLN A 42 3.20 17.29 12.60
N LYS A 43 4.39 17.54 13.15
CA LYS A 43 5.05 18.84 13.03
C LYS A 43 5.41 19.19 11.58
N CYS A 44 5.78 18.22 10.75
CA CYS A 44 6.03 18.48 9.33
C CYS A 44 4.75 18.96 8.63
N LEU A 45 3.61 18.31 8.88
CA LEU A 45 2.30 18.71 8.36
C LEU A 45 1.89 20.09 8.88
N ALA A 46 2.02 20.33 10.20
CA ALA A 46 1.70 21.62 10.83
C ALA A 46 2.55 22.79 10.29
N MET A 47 3.79 22.51 9.87
CA MET A 47 4.68 23.50 9.22
C MET A 47 4.45 23.60 7.70
N GLY A 48 3.42 22.97 7.14
CA GLY A 48 3.00 23.10 5.75
C GLY A 48 3.66 22.15 4.75
N MET A 49 4.32 21.07 5.19
CA MET A 49 4.76 20.03 4.26
C MET A 49 3.56 19.28 3.68
N LYS A 50 3.42 19.32 2.34
CA LYS A 50 2.31 18.75 1.58
C LYS A 50 2.60 17.33 1.13
N ARG A 51 1.70 16.37 1.40
CA ARG A 51 1.90 14.95 1.02
C ARG A 51 1.90 14.81 -0.50
N GLU A 52 0.98 15.49 -1.16
CA GLU A 52 0.78 15.54 -2.60
C GLU A 52 1.96 16.15 -3.37
N ALA A 53 2.82 16.93 -2.70
CA ALA A 53 4.04 17.47 -3.30
C ALA A 53 5.17 16.42 -3.40
N VAL A 54 5.02 15.25 -2.76
CA VAL A 54 5.98 14.16 -2.82
C VAL A 54 5.70 13.34 -4.08
N GLN A 55 6.51 13.57 -5.13
CA GLN A 55 6.48 12.72 -6.33
C GLN A 55 6.80 11.27 -5.99
N GLU A 56 6.34 10.34 -6.84
CA GLU A 56 6.66 8.91 -6.75
C GLU A 56 8.16 8.61 -6.94
N GLU A 57 8.54 7.36 -6.68
CA GLU A 57 9.90 6.91 -6.97
C GLU A 57 10.19 6.97 -8.47
N ARG A 58 11.34 7.55 -8.84
CA ARG A 58 11.79 7.51 -10.23
C ARG A 58 12.17 6.07 -10.54
N GLN A 59 11.41 5.44 -11.43
CA GLN A 59 11.84 4.19 -12.02
C GLN A 59 13.16 4.46 -12.73
N ARG A 60 14.25 3.87 -12.22
CA ARG A 60 15.49 3.83 -12.99
C ARG A 60 15.23 2.82 -14.10
N THR A 61 15.49 3.20 -15.35
CA THR A 61 15.60 2.28 -16.48
C THR A 61 16.82 1.37 -16.27
N LYS A 62 16.78 0.55 -15.22
CA LYS A 62 17.52 -0.70 -15.17
C LYS A 62 16.54 -1.70 -15.73
N GLU A 63 16.73 -2.02 -17.01
CA GLU A 63 16.53 -3.36 -17.54
C GLU A 63 15.37 -4.11 -16.86
N ARG A 64 14.16 -3.97 -17.43
CA ARG A 64 13.18 -5.06 -17.40
C ARG A 64 13.77 -6.23 -18.18
N ASP A 65 14.87 -6.81 -17.71
CA ASP A 65 15.38 -8.09 -18.20
C ASP A 65 14.76 -9.26 -17.43
N ASN A 66 13.53 -9.06 -16.91
CA ASN A 66 12.56 -10.13 -16.64
C ASN A 66 11.12 -9.64 -16.42
N SER A 67 10.63 -8.64 -17.16
CA SER A 67 9.17 -8.41 -17.24
C SER A 67 8.76 -7.52 -18.41
N GLY A 68 9.59 -7.40 -19.45
CA GLY A 68 9.33 -6.57 -20.63
C GLY A 68 8.59 -7.28 -21.76
N GLU A 69 7.97 -8.43 -21.52
CA GLU A 69 6.88 -8.82 -22.41
C GLU A 69 5.79 -7.76 -22.25
N VAL A 70 5.35 -7.21 -23.38
CA VAL A 70 4.01 -6.66 -23.46
C VAL A 70 3.11 -7.81 -23.02
N GLU A 71 2.69 -7.78 -21.75
CA GLU A 71 1.73 -8.75 -21.25
C GLU A 71 0.47 -8.46 -22.05
N SER A 72 0.34 -9.23 -23.13
CA SER A 72 -0.87 -9.32 -23.90
C SER A 72 -1.97 -9.54 -22.87
N THR A 73 -3.06 -8.79 -22.99
CA THR A 73 -4.26 -8.89 -22.14
C THR A 73 -4.87 -10.31 -22.07
N SER A 74 -4.23 -11.30 -22.70
CA SER A 74 -4.56 -12.71 -22.72
C SER A 74 -4.09 -13.51 -21.50
N THR A 75 -3.01 -13.15 -20.80
CA THR A 75 -2.48 -14.03 -19.72
C THR A 75 -3.26 -13.89 -18.41
N SER A 76 -3.67 -12.67 -18.05
CA SER A 76 -4.51 -12.41 -16.87
C SER A 76 -5.96 -12.91 -17.01
N HIS A 77 -6.36 -13.34 -18.21
CA HIS A 77 -7.71 -13.85 -18.49
C HIS A 77 -7.91 -15.31 -18.01
N SER A 78 -6.84 -16.00 -17.62
CA SER A 78 -6.86 -17.41 -17.24
C SER A 78 -7.16 -17.65 -15.76
N GLU A 79 -6.78 -16.73 -14.86
CA GLU A 79 -7.00 -16.93 -13.42
C GLU A 79 -8.47 -16.81 -13.03
N MET A 80 -9.21 -15.92 -13.70
CA MET A 80 -10.63 -15.66 -13.47
C MET A 80 -11.44 -15.79 -14.77
N SER A 81 -11.34 -16.95 -15.43
CA SER A 81 -12.12 -17.25 -16.63
C SER A 81 -13.60 -17.48 -16.31
N ILE A 82 -14.49 -17.12 -17.24
CA ILE A 82 -15.94 -17.38 -17.14
C ILE A 82 -16.21 -18.86 -16.86
N GLU A 83 -15.42 -19.76 -17.47
CA GLU A 83 -15.53 -21.20 -17.28
C GLU A 83 -15.32 -21.61 -15.81
N ARG A 84 -14.28 -21.08 -15.14
CA ARG A 84 -14.03 -21.35 -13.72
C ARG A 84 -15.13 -20.81 -12.81
N ILE A 85 -15.76 -19.69 -13.19
CA ILE A 85 -16.89 -19.11 -12.46
C ILE A 85 -18.11 -20.04 -12.59
N THR A 86 -18.45 -20.49 -13.80
CA THR A 86 -19.60 -21.38 -14.02
C THR A 86 -19.42 -22.75 -13.36
N ASP A 87 -18.20 -23.29 -13.33
CA ASP A 87 -17.91 -24.54 -12.64
C ASP A 87 -18.06 -24.42 -11.12
N ALA A 88 -17.73 -23.26 -10.55
CA ALA A 88 -17.92 -22.99 -9.14
C ALA A 88 -19.42 -22.87 -8.79
N GLU A 89 -20.21 -22.21 -9.63
CA GLU A 89 -21.67 -22.07 -9.45
C GLU A 89 -22.37 -23.44 -9.47
N LYS A 90 -22.08 -24.28 -10.46
CA LYS A 90 -22.66 -25.63 -10.56
C LYS A 90 -22.35 -26.53 -9.34
N ARG A 91 -21.15 -26.40 -8.77
CA ARG A 91 -20.76 -27.16 -7.55
C ARG A 91 -21.54 -26.69 -6.31
N VAL A 92 -22.02 -25.45 -6.30
CA VAL A 92 -22.85 -24.92 -5.22
C VAL A 92 -24.30 -25.36 -5.41
N GLU A 93 -24.84 -25.29 -6.64
CA GLU A 93 -26.19 -25.78 -6.98
C GLU A 93 -26.36 -27.26 -6.60
N GLY A 94 -25.41 -28.13 -7.00
CA GLY A 94 -25.48 -29.55 -6.64
C GLY A 94 -25.41 -29.82 -5.14
N LYS A 95 -24.76 -28.96 -4.34
CA LYS A 95 -24.75 -29.08 -2.87
C LYS A 95 -26.07 -28.62 -2.25
N ILE A 96 -26.69 -27.59 -2.82
CA ILE A 96 -28.02 -27.11 -2.38
C ILE A 96 -29.07 -28.19 -2.69
N GLU A 97 -29.00 -28.82 -3.86
CA GLU A 97 -29.89 -29.94 -4.22
C GLU A 97 -29.70 -31.16 -3.31
N ILE A 98 -28.47 -31.52 -2.96
CA ILE A 98 -28.21 -32.63 -2.03
C ILE A 98 -28.72 -32.29 -0.61
N GLN A 99 -28.57 -31.04 -0.15
CA GLN A 99 -29.10 -30.61 1.14
C GLN A 99 -30.63 -30.61 1.16
N ALA A 100 -31.28 -30.12 0.10
CA ALA A 100 -32.75 -30.08 -0.01
C ALA A 100 -33.41 -31.46 -0.14
N ASN A 101 -32.67 -32.50 -0.53
CA ASN A 101 -33.15 -33.89 -0.57
C ASN A 101 -32.94 -34.63 0.76
N TYR A 102 -32.24 -34.02 1.73
CA TYR A 102 -31.97 -34.59 3.05
C TYR A 102 -32.77 -33.91 4.18
N ASP A 103 -33.48 -32.82 3.86
CA ASP A 103 -34.51 -32.16 4.69
C ASP A 103 -35.92 -32.59 4.26
#